data_AF-A0A0F9XFU8-F1
#
_entry.id   AF-A0A0F9XFU8-F1
#
_cell.length_a   1.000
_cell.length_b   1.000
_cell.length_c   1.000
_cell.angle_alpha   90.00
_cell.angle_beta   90.00
_cell.angle_gamma   90.00
#
_symmetry.space_group_name_H-M   'P 1'
#
loop_
_entity.id
_entity.type
_entity.pdbx_description
1 polymer ?
#
loop_
_entity_poly.entity_id
_entity_poly.type
_entity_poly.pdbx_seq_one_letter_code
_entity_poly.pdbx_strand_id
1 'polypeptide(L)'
;MKFDEIGVKMLNLFLDNEDLTSTEIANTIFKPKNRSESLKKNNLIISRLKTWIKNGVIHNGTVEKRVAHYQLNTDIIKIGRLVLIIDDNIKEVLGDYFVIDIEGQERLIAPIFNE
;
A
#
# COMPACT_ATOMS: atom_id res chain seq x y z
N MET A 1 9.12 7.80 0.17
CA MET A 1 8.99 6.34 0.43
C MET A 1 8.78 5.62 -0.90
N LYS A 2 9.43 4.47 -1.15
CA LYS A 2 9.15 3.63 -2.34
C LYS A 2 8.29 2.45 -1.90
N PHE A 3 7.30 2.08 -2.71
CA PHE A 3 6.51 0.88 -2.45
C PHE A 3 7.21 -0.33 -3.09
N ASP A 4 7.36 -1.39 -2.32
CA ASP A 4 7.74 -2.71 -2.83
C ASP A 4 6.48 -3.51 -3.20
N GLU A 5 6.66 -4.74 -3.67
CA GLU A 5 5.55 -5.64 -4.08
C GLU A 5 4.45 -5.77 -3.01
N ILE A 6 4.84 -5.92 -1.74
CA ILE A 6 3.89 -6.01 -0.62
C ILE A 6 3.13 -4.69 -0.47
N GLY A 7 3.83 -3.56 -0.57
CA GLY A 7 3.21 -2.25 -0.52
C GLY A 7 2.19 -2.04 -1.64
N VAL A 8 2.52 -2.44 -2.87
CA VAL A 8 1.58 -2.37 -4.01
C VAL A 8 0.33 -3.19 -3.74
N LYS A 9 0.50 -4.44 -3.28
CA LYS A 9 -0.62 -5.32 -2.93
C LYS A 9 -1.48 -4.73 -1.80
N MET A 10 -0.86 -4.15 -0.77
CA MET A 10 -1.58 -3.46 0.30
C MET A 10 -2.39 -2.28 -0.24
N LEU A 11 -1.82 -1.48 -1.15
CA LEU A 11 -2.51 -0.32 -1.72
C LEU A 11 -3.73 -0.74 -2.52
N ASN A 12 -3.59 -1.76 -3.38
CA ASN A 12 -4.72 -2.30 -4.15
C ASN A 12 -5.84 -2.78 -3.22
N LEU A 13 -5.51 -3.45 -2.12
CA LEU A 13 -6.53 -3.83 -1.14
C LEU A 13 -7.27 -2.62 -0.56
N PHE A 14 -6.57 -1.53 -0.23
CA PHE A 14 -7.23 -0.31 0.25
C PHE A 14 -8.05 0.43 -0.82
N LEU A 15 -7.76 0.22 -2.11
CA LEU A 15 -8.57 0.76 -3.21
C LEU A 15 -9.87 -0.03 -3.38
N ASP A 16 -9.82 -1.34 -3.10
CA ASP A 16 -10.95 -2.26 -3.28
C ASP A 16 -11.84 -2.40 -2.03
N ASN A 17 -11.43 -1.87 -0.87
CA ASN A 17 -12.11 -2.05 0.41
C ASN A 17 -12.22 -0.72 1.18
N GLU A 18 -13.36 -0.48 1.83
CA GLU A 18 -13.61 0.72 2.62
C GLU A 18 -12.69 0.82 3.85
N ASP A 19 -12.49 -0.30 4.54
CA ASP A 19 -11.59 -0.43 5.66
C ASP A 19 -10.98 -1.85 5.73
N LEU A 20 -9.81 -1.95 6.34
CA LEU A 20 -9.09 -3.21 6.47
C LEU A 20 -8.39 -3.30 7.81
N THR A 21 -8.35 -4.49 8.39
CA THR A 21 -7.51 -4.82 9.54
C THR A 21 -6.15 -5.36 9.08
N SER A 22 -5.16 -5.31 9.97
CA SER A 22 -3.83 -5.86 9.66
C SER A 22 -3.87 -7.38 9.38
N THR A 23 -4.79 -8.08 10.04
CA THR A 23 -4.98 -9.53 9.89
C THR A 23 -5.57 -9.87 8.52
N GLU A 24 -6.58 -9.11 8.06
CA GLU A 24 -7.17 -9.31 6.72
C GLU A 24 -6.13 -9.08 5.63
N ILE A 25 -5.39 -7.98 5.72
CA ILE A 25 -4.29 -7.68 4.79
C ILE A 25 -3.26 -8.81 4.78
N ALA A 26 -2.83 -9.28 5.95
CA ALA A 26 -1.84 -10.35 6.05
C ALA A 26 -2.36 -11.68 5.44
N ASN A 27 -3.62 -12.02 5.68
CA ASN A 27 -4.23 -13.24 5.16
C ASN A 27 -4.40 -13.18 3.65
N THR A 28 -4.81 -12.04 3.10
CA THR A 28 -5.02 -11.88 1.66
C THR A 28 -3.70 -11.91 0.90
N ILE A 29 -2.67 -11.20 1.39
CA ILE A 29 -1.37 -11.11 0.70
C ILE A 29 -0.56 -12.40 0.83
N PHE A 30 -0.50 -13.00 2.02
CA PHE A 30 0.45 -14.08 2.30
C PHE A 30 -0.18 -15.47 2.40
N LYS A 31 -1.49 -15.58 2.63
CA LYS A 31 -2.20 -16.85 2.83
C LYS A 31 -1.47 -17.80 3.79
N PRO A 32 -1.15 -17.36 5.03
CA PRO A 32 -0.32 -18.11 5.96
C PRO A 32 -0.98 -19.45 6.32
N LYS A 33 -0.17 -20.52 6.42
CA LYS A 33 -0.70 -21.89 6.57
C LYS A 33 -0.85 -22.33 8.03
N ASN A 34 -0.26 -21.59 8.96
CA ASN A 34 -0.30 -21.90 10.38
C ASN A 34 -0.27 -20.65 11.25
N ARG A 35 -0.55 -20.82 12.55
CA ARG A 35 -0.63 -19.72 13.52
C ARG A 35 0.68 -18.94 13.66
N SER A 36 1.83 -19.63 13.64
CA SER A 36 3.13 -18.97 13.80
C SER A 36 3.44 -18.06 12.60
N GLU A 37 3.20 -18.57 11.40
CA GLU A 37 3.34 -17.80 10.16
C GLU A 37 2.37 -16.62 10.13
N SER A 38 1.10 -16.84 10.50
CA SER A 38 0.08 -15.79 10.57
C SER A 38 0.52 -14.64 11.49
N LEU A 39 1.02 -14.94 12.69
CA LEU A 39 1.53 -13.91 13.61
C LEU A 39 2.72 -13.14 13.03
N LYS A 40 3.67 -13.84 12.40
CA LYS A 40 4.84 -13.20 11.78
C LYS A 40 4.44 -12.27 10.63
N LYS A 41 3.53 -12.71 9.76
CA LYS A 41 3.03 -11.92 8.63
C LYS A 41 2.18 -10.74 9.10
N ASN A 42 1.34 -10.94 10.11
CA ASN A 42 0.55 -9.86 10.71
C ASN A 42 1.46 -8.77 11.32
N ASN A 43 2.49 -9.16 12.08
CA ASN A 43 3.44 -8.19 12.64
C ASN A 43 4.19 -7.38 11.56
N LEU A 44 4.53 -8.02 10.43
CA LEU A 44 5.10 -7.31 9.28
C LEU A 44 4.13 -6.26 8.72
N ILE A 45 2.86 -6.63 8.54
CA ILE A 45 1.82 -5.68 8.08
C ILE A 45 1.64 -4.54 9.08
N ILE A 46 1.55 -4.83 10.38
CA ILE A 46 1.45 -3.80 11.43
C ILE A 46 2.59 -2.78 11.35
N SER A 47 3.83 -3.24 11.15
CA SER A 47 4.98 -2.33 11.01
C SER A 47 4.86 -1.42 9.78
N ARG A 48 4.30 -1.94 8.69
CA ARG A 48 4.09 -1.17 7.45
C ARG A 48 2.96 -0.16 7.61
N LEU A 49 1.84 -0.56 8.20
CA LEU A 49 0.70 0.32 8.48
C LEU A 49 1.11 1.51 9.36
N LYS A 50 1.95 1.29 10.38
CA LYS A 50 2.51 2.39 11.18
C LYS A 50 3.28 3.42 10.35
N THR A 51 4.04 2.96 9.36
CA THR A 51 4.78 3.84 8.45
C THR A 51 3.83 4.59 7.53
N TRP A 52 2.81 3.92 7.01
CA TRP A 52 1.80 4.52 6.14
C TRP A 52 0.95 5.57 6.86
N ILE A 53 0.59 5.33 8.13
CA ILE A 53 -0.06 6.33 8.99
C ILE A 53 0.84 7.55 9.17
N LYS A 54 2.12 7.34 9.51
CA LYS A 54 3.08 8.44 9.69
C LYS A 54 3.21 9.30 8.43
N ASN A 55 3.14 8.68 7.26
CA ASN A 55 3.22 9.37 5.97
C ASN A 55 1.84 9.85 5.48
N GLY A 56 0.75 9.66 6.23
CA GLY A 56 -0.59 10.08 5.82
C GLY A 56 -1.20 9.25 4.68
N VAL A 57 -0.61 8.12 4.28
CA VAL A 57 -1.20 7.25 3.23
C VAL A 57 -2.52 6.63 3.69
N ILE A 58 -2.63 6.38 4.99
CA ILE A 58 -3.84 5.82 5.60
C ILE A 58 -4.08 6.53 6.92
N HIS A 59 -5.32 6.52 7.38
CA HIS A 59 -5.63 6.86 8.75
C HIS A 59 -5.91 5.60 9.57
N ASN A 60 -5.65 5.71 10.87
CA ASN A 60 -6.16 4.75 11.83
C ASN A 60 -7.66 5.05 11.95
N GLY A 61 -8.49 4.15 11.47
CA GLY A 61 -9.94 4.24 11.56
C GLY A 61 -10.44 3.96 12.97
N THR A 62 -11.60 3.33 13.08
CA THR A 62 -12.22 2.95 14.34
C THR A 62 -11.52 1.75 14.99
N VAL A 63 -11.49 1.75 16.32
CA VAL A 63 -11.14 0.56 17.09
C VAL A 63 -12.43 -0.15 17.47
N GLU A 64 -12.85 -1.14 16.68
CA GLU A 64 -13.98 -2.00 17.03
C GLU A 64 -13.46 -3.26 17.74
N LYS A 65 -14.00 -3.57 18.93
CA LYS A 65 -13.64 -4.79 19.69
C LYS A 65 -12.12 -4.98 19.91
N ARG A 66 -11.37 -3.87 20.06
CA ARG A 66 -9.90 -3.84 20.21
C ARG A 66 -9.12 -4.23 18.95
N VAL A 67 -9.77 -4.25 17.78
CA VAL A 67 -9.12 -4.42 16.47
C VAL A 67 -9.09 -3.06 15.80
N ALA A 68 -7.92 -2.68 15.28
CA ALA A 68 -7.76 -1.44 14.54
C ALA A 68 -8.13 -1.67 13.07
N HIS A 69 -9.05 -0.86 12.57
CA HIS A 69 -9.41 -0.78 11.17
C HIS A 69 -8.67 0.41 10.55
N TYR A 70 -8.16 0.25 9.34
CA TYR A 70 -7.38 1.27 8.64
C TYR A 70 -8.09 1.61 7.33
N GLN A 71 -7.99 2.85 6.89
CA GLN A 71 -8.64 3.31 5.65
C GLN A 71 -7.69 4.23 4.88
N LEU A 72 -7.84 4.25 3.56
CA LEU A 72 -7.08 5.15 2.69
C LEU A 72 -7.45 6.60 2.99
N ASN A 73 -6.45 7.47 3.13
CA ASN A 73 -6.72 8.89 3.38
C ASN A 73 -6.98 9.63 2.06
N THR A 74 -8.20 9.53 1.54
CA THR A 74 -8.57 10.10 0.23
C THR A 74 -8.53 11.62 0.18
N ASP A 75 -8.64 12.30 1.33
CA ASP A 75 -8.63 13.76 1.39
C ASP A 75 -7.26 14.35 1.04
N ILE A 76 -6.18 13.64 1.39
CA ILE A 76 -4.81 14.12 1.17
C ILE A 76 -4.08 13.39 0.05
N ILE A 77 -4.65 12.28 -0.44
CA ILE A 77 -4.04 11.41 -1.45
C ILE A 77 -4.65 11.67 -2.82
N LYS A 78 -3.78 11.98 -3.79
CA LYS A 78 -4.10 11.94 -5.22
C LYS A 78 -3.38 10.76 -5.86
N ILE A 79 -4.13 9.95 -6.60
CA ILE A 79 -3.60 8.73 -7.23
C ILE A 79 -3.61 8.91 -8.73
N GLY A 80 -2.50 8.53 -9.37
CA GLY A 80 -2.38 8.52 -10.82
C GLY A 80 -1.49 7.39 -11.31
N ARG A 81 -1.40 7.28 -12.64
CA ARG A 81 -0.48 6.37 -13.34
C ARG A 81 0.58 7.18 -14.06
N LEU A 82 1.83 6.75 -13.97
CA LEU A 82 2.98 7.34 -14.64
C LEU A 82 3.74 6.28 -15.44
N VAL A 83 4.02 6.58 -16.71
CA VAL A 83 4.90 5.79 -17.57
C VAL A 83 6.30 6.40 -17.50
N LEU A 84 7.31 5.63 -17.11
CA LEU A 84 8.70 6.11 -17.11
C LEU A 84 9.37 5.75 -18.46
N ILE A 85 9.81 6.79 -19.18
CA ILE A 85 10.55 6.69 -20.45
C ILE A 85 11.96 7.23 -20.20
N ILE A 86 13.00 6.48 -20.56
CA ILE A 86 14.40 6.81 -20.22
C ILE A 86 15.04 7.72 -21.27
N ASP A 87 14.59 7.66 -22.53
CA ASP A 87 15.14 8.44 -23.63
C ASP A 87 14.03 8.80 -24.62
N ASP A 88 13.96 10.06 -25.03
CA ASP A 88 12.98 10.52 -26.03
C ASP A 88 13.25 9.87 -27.42
N ASN A 89 14.46 9.36 -27.65
CA ASN A 89 14.89 8.73 -28.91
C ASN A 89 14.86 7.19 -28.89
N ILE A 90 14.70 6.56 -27.72
CA ILE A 90 14.64 5.11 -27.56
C ILE A 90 13.34 4.77 -26.84
N LYS A 91 12.47 3.96 -27.47
CA LYS A 91 11.20 3.48 -26.89
C LYS A 91 11.41 2.47 -25.74
N GLU A 92 12.42 2.67 -24.89
CA GLU A 92 12.61 1.89 -23.68
C GLU A 92 11.71 2.46 -22.58
N VAL A 93 10.59 1.77 -22.38
CA VAL A 93 9.64 2.06 -21.31
C VAL A 93 10.02 1.20 -20.12
N LEU A 94 10.36 1.84 -18.99
CA LEU A 94 10.65 1.13 -17.72
C LEU A 94 9.40 0.47 -17.11
N GLY A 95 8.22 0.86 -17.59
CA GLY A 95 6.93 0.31 -17.21
C GLY A 95 6.00 1.36 -16.63
N ASP A 96 4.84 0.88 -16.20
CA ASP A 96 3.83 1.66 -15.52
C ASP A 96 4.08 1.70 -14.02
N TYR A 97 3.86 2.86 -13.42
CA TYR A 97 3.95 3.08 -11.99
C TYR A 97 2.68 3.74 -11.47
N PHE A 98 2.21 3.29 -10.31
CA PHE A 98 1.31 4.05 -9.46
C PHE A 98 2.07 5.19 -8.81
N VAL A 99 1.48 6.37 -8.93
CA VAL A 99 1.92 7.60 -8.30
C VAL A 99 0.93 7.95 -7.22
N ILE A 100 1.44 8.11 -6.00
CA ILE A 100 0.70 8.63 -4.86
C ILE A 100 1.28 9.99 -4.52
N ASP A 101 0.48 11.03 -4.70
CA ASP A 101 0.79 12.39 -4.28
C ASP A 101 0.09 12.65 -2.94
N ILE A 102 0.87 12.98 -1.92
CA ILE A 102 0.37 13.27 -0.57
C ILE A 102 0.69 14.73 -0.29
N GLU A 103 -0.32 15.50 0.07
CA GLU A 103 -0.13 16.93 0.33
C GLU A 103 1.00 17.19 1.33
N GLY A 104 1.95 18.05 0.93
CA GLY A 104 3.10 18.42 1.76
C GLY A 104 4.21 17.36 1.85
N GLN A 105 4.18 16.30 1.03
CA GLN A 105 5.23 15.27 1.01
C GLN A 105 5.78 15.02 -0.40
N GLU A 106 6.96 14.38 -0.46
CA GLU A 106 7.49 13.88 -1.73
C GLU A 106 6.58 12.82 -2.32
N ARG A 107 6.41 12.87 -3.65
CA ARG A 107 5.68 11.88 -4.42
C ARG A 107 6.20 10.48 -4.18
N LEU A 108 5.29 9.55 -3.93
CA LEU A 108 5.60 8.14 -3.76
C LEU A 108 5.34 7.40 -5.07
N ILE A 109 6.26 6.51 -5.44
CA ILE A 109 6.20 5.74 -6.69
C ILE A 109 6.17 4.25 -6.34
N ALA A 110 5.23 3.54 -6.95
CA ALA A 110 4.96 2.13 -6.75
C ALA A 110 4.85 1.42 -8.12
N PRO A 111 5.65 0.40 -8.43
CA PRO A 111 5.57 -0.29 -9.71
C PRO A 111 4.21 -0.99 -9.89
N ILE A 112 3.62 -0.91 -11.10
CA ILE A 112 2.46 -1.71 -11.48
C ILE A 112 2.98 -3.04 -12.03
N PHE A 113 2.85 -4.11 -11.26
CA PHE A 113 3.13 -5.45 -11.76
C PHE A 113 1.87 -5.98 -12.44
N ASN A 114 1.91 -6.12 -13.77
CA ASN A 114 0.93 -6.94 -14.47
C ASN A 114 1.36 -8.40 -14.26
N GLU A 115 0.51 -9.21 -13.62
CA GLU A 115 0.70 -10.66 -13.49
C GLU A 115 0.73 -11.37 -14.86
#